data_AF-A0A432IDZ8-F1
#
_entry.id   AF-A0A432IDZ8-F1
#
_cell.length_a   1.000
_cell.length_b   1.000
_cell.length_c   1.000
_cell.angle_alpha   90.00
_cell.angle_beta   90.00
_cell.angle_gamma   90.00
#
_symmetry.space_group_name_H-M   'P 1'
#
loop_
_entity.id
_entity.type
_entity.pdbx_description
1 polymer ?
#
loop_
_entity_poly.entity_id
_entity_poly.type
_entity_poly.pdbx_seq_one_letter_code
_entity_poly.pdbx_strand_id
1 'polypeptide(L)'
;IGYDTTLNIIIEAMVRLRDTATSHERTYLVEVMGRDAGDLALYASLAAGGDGFFIPESNATVEDIAEIIRERRKMGKLHDIILVSEGVGSTFEIGKKLKELVETELRITILGHVQRGGAPSAFDRVLATKMGAKAVKELMAGASGMMICSESNQITTKFIDHAWNGIVDYTQKRKDTELAYILTR
;
A
#
# COMPACT_ATOMS: atom_id res chain seq x y z
N ILE A 1 0.59 -9.47 10.95
CA ILE A 1 -0.74 -10.13 10.82
C ILE A 1 -1.75 -9.04 10.55
N GLY A 2 -2.56 -9.17 9.50
CA GLY A 2 -3.56 -8.20 9.05
C GLY A 2 -3.18 -7.48 7.76
N TYR A 3 -1.89 -7.49 7.40
CA TYR A 3 -1.36 -6.82 6.21
C TYR A 3 -1.99 -7.35 4.91
N ASP A 4 -2.00 -8.67 4.72
CA ASP A 4 -2.54 -9.28 3.51
C ASP A 4 -4.06 -9.06 3.41
N THR A 5 -4.76 -9.13 4.53
CA THR A 5 -6.18 -8.80 4.61
C THR A 5 -6.45 -7.36 4.18
N THR A 6 -5.73 -6.39 4.75
CA THR A 6 -5.87 -4.98 4.38
C THR A 6 -5.53 -4.74 2.92
N LEU A 7 -4.48 -5.37 2.40
CA LEU A 7 -4.08 -5.27 0.99
C LEU A 7 -5.22 -5.72 0.06
N ASN A 8 -5.88 -6.86 0.36
CA ASN A 8 -7.02 -7.34 -0.41
C ASN A 8 -8.22 -6.37 -0.38
N ILE A 9 -8.47 -5.72 0.76
CA ILE A 9 -9.53 -4.69 0.89
C ILE A 9 -9.24 -3.48 0.00
N ILE A 10 -7.99 -3.02 -0.04
CA ILE A 10 -7.57 -1.92 -0.91
C ILE A 10 -7.73 -2.31 -2.38
N ILE A 11 -7.25 -3.50 -2.76
CA ILE A 11 -7.37 -4.05 -4.12
C ILE A 11 -8.85 -4.11 -4.54
N GLU A 12 -9.73 -4.62 -3.68
CA GLU A 12 -11.16 -4.68 -3.95
C GLU A 12 -11.76 -3.28 -4.18
N ALA A 13 -11.38 -2.31 -3.35
CA ALA A 13 -11.82 -0.92 -3.52
C ALA A 13 -11.33 -0.33 -4.85
N MET A 14 -10.06 -0.57 -5.22
CA MET A 14 -9.52 -0.14 -6.51
C MET A 14 -10.29 -0.72 -7.69
N VAL A 15 -10.58 -2.03 -7.67
CA VAL A 15 -11.35 -2.69 -8.74
C VAL A 15 -12.74 -2.07 -8.87
N ARG A 16 -13.46 -1.89 -7.75
CA ARG A 16 -14.78 -1.26 -7.74
C ARG A 16 -14.75 0.16 -8.28
N LEU A 17 -13.72 0.94 -7.92
CA LEU A 17 -13.55 2.30 -8.42
C LEU A 17 -13.26 2.29 -9.94
N ARG A 18 -12.44 1.36 -10.41
CA ARG A 18 -12.09 1.22 -11.83
C ARG A 18 -13.30 0.95 -12.71
N ASP A 19 -14.21 0.10 -12.25
CA ASP A 19 -15.47 -0.19 -12.95
C ASP A 19 -16.31 1.07 -13.16
N THR A 20 -16.32 1.98 -12.18
CA THR A 20 -17.02 3.27 -12.29
C THR A 20 -16.23 4.34 -13.07
N ALA A 21 -14.90 4.24 -13.06
CA ALA A 21 -14.01 5.20 -13.71
C ALA A 21 -14.07 5.11 -15.24
N THR A 22 -14.18 3.88 -15.75
CA THR A 22 -14.21 3.59 -17.19
C THR A 22 -15.39 4.27 -17.89
N SER A 23 -16.49 4.54 -17.18
CA SER A 23 -17.67 5.19 -17.74
C SER A 23 -17.59 6.73 -17.81
N HIS A 24 -16.64 7.36 -17.11
CA HIS A 24 -16.65 8.82 -16.89
C HIS A 24 -15.30 9.51 -17.08
N GLU A 25 -14.31 8.82 -17.61
CA GLU A 25 -12.97 9.35 -17.89
C GLU A 25 -12.22 9.97 -16.67
N ARG A 26 -12.42 9.42 -15.47
CA ARG A 26 -12.01 10.03 -14.20
C ARG A 26 -10.63 9.62 -13.69
N THR A 27 -10.02 10.49 -12.90
CA THR A 27 -8.84 10.19 -12.08
C THR A 27 -9.23 10.10 -10.61
N TYR A 28 -8.94 8.97 -9.97
CA TYR A 28 -9.22 8.74 -8.56
C TYR A 28 -7.94 8.88 -7.73
N LEU A 29 -7.97 9.73 -6.71
CA LEU A 29 -7.03 9.65 -5.60
C LEU A 29 -7.65 8.78 -4.51
N VAL A 30 -6.95 7.71 -4.12
CA VAL A 30 -7.43 6.77 -3.11
C VAL A 30 -6.47 6.77 -1.94
N GLU A 31 -6.91 7.32 -0.82
CA GLU A 31 -6.11 7.34 0.41
C GLU A 31 -6.20 5.99 1.13
N VAL A 32 -5.04 5.41 1.41
CA VAL A 32 -4.86 4.12 2.09
C VAL A 32 -4.12 4.33 3.40
N MET A 33 -4.36 3.45 4.38
CA MET A 33 -3.62 3.47 5.63
C MET A 33 -2.17 3.04 5.39
N GLY A 34 -1.33 3.29 6.38
CA GLY A 34 0.09 2.91 6.31
C GLY A 34 0.94 3.64 7.34
N ARG A 35 0.40 4.71 7.94
CA ARG A 35 1.12 5.62 8.82
C ARG A 35 2.42 6.02 8.13
N ASP A 36 3.56 5.75 8.76
CA ASP A 36 4.88 6.13 8.27
C ASP A 36 5.46 5.13 7.25
N ALA A 37 4.67 4.15 6.80
CA ALA A 37 5.09 3.09 5.87
C ALA A 37 4.21 3.02 4.61
N GLY A 38 4.85 3.02 3.44
CA GLY A 38 4.18 3.01 2.14
C GLY A 38 3.76 1.65 1.59
N ASP A 39 3.96 0.54 2.32
CA ASP A 39 3.81 -0.83 1.79
C ASP A 39 2.42 -1.08 1.20
N LEU A 40 1.36 -0.68 1.91
CA LEU A 40 -0.01 -0.89 1.43
C LEU A 40 -0.28 -0.19 0.10
N ALA A 41 0.16 1.06 -0.06
CA ALA A 41 -0.01 1.80 -1.32
C ALA A 41 0.84 1.17 -2.44
N LEU A 42 2.10 0.87 -2.19
CA LEU A 42 3.01 0.27 -3.18
C LEU A 42 2.50 -1.08 -3.68
N TYR A 43 2.23 -2.01 -2.77
CA TYR A 43 1.84 -3.37 -3.14
C TYR A 43 0.42 -3.44 -3.69
N ALA A 44 -0.51 -2.57 -3.25
CA ALA A 44 -1.82 -2.47 -3.88
C ALA A 44 -1.70 -1.96 -5.32
N SER A 45 -0.81 -0.98 -5.56
CA SER A 45 -0.51 -0.49 -6.92
C SER A 45 0.00 -1.62 -7.81
N LEU A 46 0.98 -2.40 -7.33
CA LEU A 46 1.54 -3.53 -8.07
C LEU A 46 0.49 -4.63 -8.35
N ALA A 47 -0.36 -4.93 -7.37
CA ALA A 47 -1.32 -6.03 -7.47
C ALA A 47 -2.56 -5.71 -8.32
N ALA A 48 -3.04 -4.46 -8.27
CA ALA A 48 -4.30 -4.04 -8.91
C ALA A 48 -4.11 -3.02 -10.06
N GLY A 49 -2.85 -2.79 -10.47
CA GLY A 49 -2.51 -1.89 -11.57
C GLY A 49 -2.79 -0.43 -11.24
N GLY A 50 -2.30 0.06 -10.10
CA GLY A 50 -2.32 1.49 -9.80
C GLY A 50 -1.52 2.26 -10.84
N ASP A 51 -2.04 3.41 -11.23
CA ASP A 51 -1.50 4.26 -12.30
C ASP A 51 -0.55 5.34 -11.76
N GLY A 52 -0.35 5.34 -10.44
CA GLY A 52 0.63 6.13 -9.71
C GLY A 52 0.41 5.95 -8.21
N PHE A 53 1.38 6.36 -7.41
CA PHE A 53 1.24 6.33 -5.96
C PHE A 53 2.13 7.35 -5.27
N PHE A 54 1.74 7.76 -4.07
CA PHE A 54 2.56 8.52 -3.14
C PHE A 54 2.81 7.70 -1.88
N ILE A 55 4.08 7.58 -1.50
CA ILE A 55 4.51 6.89 -0.28
C ILE A 55 5.57 7.72 0.48
N PRO A 56 5.64 7.63 1.82
CA PRO A 56 6.62 8.37 2.62
C PRO A 56 8.07 8.12 2.22
N GLU A 57 8.37 6.95 1.65
CA GLU A 57 9.72 6.54 1.28
C GLU A 57 10.14 6.99 -0.13
N SER A 58 9.26 7.64 -0.89
CA SER A 58 9.53 8.10 -2.25
C SER A 58 9.41 9.61 -2.36
N ASN A 59 10.26 10.22 -3.21
CA ASN A 59 10.25 11.65 -3.47
C ASN A 59 9.35 12.06 -4.65
N ALA A 60 8.39 11.21 -5.04
CA ALA A 60 7.50 11.54 -6.14
C ALA A 60 6.71 12.81 -5.86
N THR A 61 6.74 13.71 -6.83
CA THR A 61 6.05 15.01 -6.78
C THR A 61 4.69 14.94 -7.46
N VAL A 62 3.86 15.95 -7.23
CA VAL A 62 2.56 16.04 -7.90
C VAL A 62 2.74 16.23 -9.40
N GLU A 63 3.82 16.91 -9.79
CA GLU A 63 4.24 17.13 -11.15
C GLU A 63 4.62 15.82 -11.86
N ASP A 64 5.32 14.91 -11.18
CA ASP A 64 5.66 13.59 -11.71
C ASP A 64 4.39 12.77 -12.03
N ILE A 65 3.43 12.76 -11.10
CA ILE A 65 2.15 12.07 -11.31
C ILE A 65 1.31 12.74 -12.39
N ALA A 66 1.32 14.08 -12.46
CA ALA A 66 0.63 14.81 -13.51
C ALA A 66 1.17 14.44 -14.90
N GLU A 67 2.48 14.27 -15.05
CA GLU A 67 3.07 13.86 -16.32
C GLU A 67 2.67 12.43 -16.69
N ILE A 68 2.70 11.49 -15.74
CA ILE A 68 2.23 10.12 -15.97
C ILE A 68 0.77 10.12 -16.48
N ILE A 69 -0.11 10.89 -15.84
CA ILE A 69 -1.51 11.01 -16.28
C ILE A 69 -1.56 11.56 -17.72
N ARG A 70 -0.81 12.61 -18.05
CA ARG A 70 -0.80 13.18 -19.41
C ARG A 70 -0.29 12.18 -20.46
N GLU A 71 0.77 11.43 -20.16
CA GLU A 71 1.31 10.39 -21.06
C GLU A 71 0.28 9.30 -21.34
N ARG A 72 -0.36 8.79 -20.28
CA ARG A 72 -1.41 7.77 -20.39
C ARG A 72 -2.61 8.24 -21.19
N ARG A 73 -3.01 9.51 -21.04
CA ARG A 73 -4.09 10.12 -21.82
C ARG A 73 -3.75 10.21 -23.30
N LYS A 74 -2.51 10.56 -23.66
CA LYS A 74 -2.02 10.52 -25.05
C LYS A 74 -2.09 9.11 -25.65
N MET A 75 -1.98 8.07 -24.82
CA MET A 75 -2.13 6.66 -25.20
C MET A 75 -3.60 6.17 -25.22
N GLY A 76 -4.58 7.05 -25.00
CA GLY A 76 -6.00 6.71 -24.97
C GLY A 76 -6.48 6.02 -23.70
N LYS A 77 -5.68 6.05 -22.61
CA LYS A 77 -6.12 5.60 -21.29
C LYS A 77 -6.87 6.74 -20.62
N LEU A 78 -8.18 6.55 -20.46
CA LEU A 78 -9.09 7.60 -20.01
C LEU A 78 -9.39 7.54 -18.51
N HIS A 79 -8.77 6.67 -17.74
CA HIS A 79 -8.96 6.68 -16.29
C HIS A 79 -7.68 6.30 -15.57
N ASP A 80 -7.54 6.82 -14.36
CA ASP A 80 -6.36 6.65 -13.54
C ASP A 80 -6.75 6.42 -12.07
N ILE A 81 -6.08 5.50 -11.41
CA ILE A 81 -6.17 5.28 -9.97
C ILE A 81 -4.80 5.55 -9.35
N ILE A 82 -4.71 6.62 -8.57
CA ILE A 82 -3.50 7.03 -7.87
C ILE A 82 -3.70 6.74 -6.38
N LEU A 83 -2.82 5.92 -5.81
CA LEU A 83 -2.86 5.60 -4.38
C LEU A 83 -2.10 6.64 -3.56
N VAL A 84 -2.63 7.03 -2.41
CA VAL A 84 -1.98 7.98 -1.50
C VAL A 84 -1.86 7.35 -0.13
N SER A 85 -0.65 7.09 0.34
CA SER A 85 -0.46 6.66 1.73
C SER A 85 -0.75 7.82 2.69
N GLU A 86 -1.51 7.56 3.77
CA GLU A 86 -1.88 8.56 4.77
C GLU A 86 -0.67 9.30 5.39
N GLY A 87 0.51 8.69 5.38
CA GLY A 87 1.75 9.31 5.89
C GLY A 87 2.37 10.38 5.00
N VAL A 88 1.92 10.54 3.76
CA VAL A 88 2.47 11.54 2.83
C VAL A 88 1.96 12.94 3.17
N GLY A 89 0.75 13.03 3.71
CA GLY A 89 0.09 14.30 4.02
C GLY A 89 -1.36 14.34 3.53
N SER A 90 -1.90 15.54 3.35
CA SER A 90 -3.30 15.73 3.00
C SER A 90 -3.57 15.35 1.54
N THR A 91 -4.32 14.27 1.32
CA THR A 91 -4.81 13.86 -0.01
C THR A 91 -5.63 14.96 -0.68
N PHE A 92 -6.34 15.80 0.09
CA PHE A 92 -7.07 16.95 -0.45
C PHE A 92 -6.17 18.03 -1.02
N GLU A 93 -5.03 18.33 -0.37
CA GLU A 93 -4.07 19.30 -0.88
C GLU A 93 -3.36 18.78 -2.13
N ILE A 94 -2.98 17.50 -2.14
CA ILE A 94 -2.44 16.82 -3.32
C ILE A 94 -3.44 16.90 -4.47
N GLY A 95 -4.71 16.56 -4.22
CA GLY A 95 -5.77 16.63 -5.24
C GLY A 95 -6.01 18.05 -5.77
N LYS A 96 -5.93 19.07 -4.92
CA LYS A 96 -6.04 20.47 -5.36
C LYS A 96 -4.89 20.84 -6.31
N LYS A 97 -3.64 20.54 -5.94
CA LYS A 97 -2.47 20.81 -6.78
C LYS A 97 -2.54 20.03 -8.09
N LEU A 98 -2.90 18.75 -8.03
CA LEU A 98 -2.98 17.90 -9.21
C LEU A 98 -4.03 18.41 -10.20
N LYS A 99 -5.18 18.87 -9.70
CA LYS A 99 -6.25 19.44 -10.53
C LYS A 99 -5.83 20.71 -11.30
N GLU A 100 -4.85 21.46 -10.80
CA GLU A 100 -4.29 22.62 -11.52
C GLU A 100 -3.35 22.19 -12.67
N LEU A 101 -2.88 20.93 -12.67
CA LEU A 101 -1.91 20.40 -13.62
C LEU A 101 -2.53 19.47 -14.68
N VAL A 102 -3.70 18.89 -14.43
CA VAL A 102 -4.34 17.92 -15.35
C VAL A 102 -5.80 18.27 -15.65
N GLU A 103 -6.19 18.11 -16.90
CA GLU A 103 -7.57 18.34 -17.38
C GLU A 103 -8.42 17.06 -17.24
N THR A 104 -8.64 16.64 -16.00
CA THR A 104 -9.44 15.45 -15.67
C THR A 104 -10.33 15.70 -14.47
N GLU A 105 -11.48 15.02 -14.44
CA GLU A 105 -12.34 15.05 -13.26
C GLU A 105 -11.68 14.22 -12.14
N LEU A 106 -11.18 14.92 -11.13
CA LEU A 106 -10.53 14.30 -9.97
C LEU A 106 -11.55 13.95 -8.88
N ARG A 107 -11.51 12.71 -8.40
CA ARG A 107 -12.31 12.22 -7.27
C ARG A 107 -11.42 11.68 -6.18
N ILE A 108 -11.71 12.06 -4.93
CA ILE A 108 -10.96 11.61 -3.76
C ILE A 108 -11.81 10.59 -3.01
N THR A 109 -11.21 9.45 -2.70
CA THR A 109 -11.79 8.41 -1.85
C THR A 109 -10.86 8.15 -0.67
N ILE A 110 -11.32 8.46 0.53
CA ILE A 110 -10.62 8.11 1.77
C ILE A 110 -11.16 6.76 2.23
N LEU A 111 -10.39 5.68 2.12
CA LEU A 111 -10.87 4.37 2.58
C LEU A 111 -11.01 4.35 4.11
N GLY A 112 -10.06 4.95 4.82
CA GLY A 112 -10.08 5.02 6.29
C GLY A 112 -10.18 3.64 6.95
N HIS A 113 -11.01 3.53 7.99
CA HIS A 113 -11.03 2.38 8.91
C HIS A 113 -11.58 1.08 8.33
N VAL A 114 -12.21 1.10 7.15
CA VAL A 114 -12.68 -0.15 6.50
C VAL A 114 -11.52 -1.13 6.29
N GLN A 115 -10.30 -0.60 6.12
CA GLN A 115 -9.04 -1.33 5.95
C GLN A 115 -8.62 -2.13 7.20
N ARG A 116 -9.17 -1.82 8.38
CA ARG A 116 -8.86 -2.51 9.65
C ARG A 116 -9.89 -3.58 10.02
N GLY A 117 -10.99 -3.66 9.28
CA GLY A 117 -12.07 -4.63 9.50
C GLY A 117 -12.09 -5.73 8.45
N GLY A 118 -13.10 -6.60 8.52
CA GLY A 118 -13.30 -7.68 7.55
C GLY A 118 -12.78 -9.04 8.01
N ALA A 119 -13.12 -10.07 7.24
CA ALA A 119 -12.66 -11.43 7.51
C ALA A 119 -11.18 -11.57 7.11
N PRO A 120 -10.31 -12.11 7.98
CA PRO A 120 -8.89 -12.25 7.65
C PRO A 120 -8.71 -13.22 6.48
N SER A 121 -7.73 -12.91 5.63
CA SER A 121 -7.36 -13.73 4.49
C SER A 121 -6.83 -15.10 4.93
N ALA A 122 -6.75 -16.05 3.98
CA ALA A 122 -6.16 -17.35 4.25
C ALA A 122 -4.70 -17.23 4.73
N PHE A 123 -3.93 -16.32 4.12
CA PHE A 123 -2.54 -16.08 4.50
C PHE A 123 -2.42 -15.58 5.94
N ASP A 124 -3.17 -14.53 6.30
CA ASP A 124 -3.13 -13.96 7.65
C ASP A 124 -3.62 -14.95 8.72
N ARG A 125 -4.61 -15.79 8.40
CA ARG A 125 -5.07 -16.87 9.30
C ARG A 125 -3.96 -17.88 9.57
N VAL A 126 -3.35 -18.41 8.51
CA VAL A 126 -2.26 -19.40 8.63
C VAL A 126 -1.05 -18.80 9.34
N LEU A 127 -0.68 -17.58 9.00
CA LEU A 127 0.41 -16.85 9.65
C LEU A 127 0.13 -16.68 11.15
N ALA A 128 -1.06 -16.21 11.53
CA ALA A 128 -1.45 -16.06 12.92
C ALA A 128 -1.41 -17.38 13.68
N THR A 129 -1.92 -18.48 13.10
CA THR A 129 -1.83 -19.82 13.70
C THR A 129 -0.39 -20.25 13.93
N LYS A 130 0.48 -20.10 12.93
CA LYS A 130 1.90 -20.48 13.04
C LYS A 130 2.65 -19.64 14.07
N MET A 131 2.42 -18.32 14.07
CA MET A 131 3.05 -17.40 15.02
C MET A 131 2.58 -17.67 16.46
N GLY A 132 1.28 -17.89 16.66
CA GLY A 132 0.72 -18.24 17.98
C GLY A 132 1.28 -19.57 18.52
N ALA A 133 1.34 -20.60 17.67
CA ALA A 133 1.92 -21.88 18.05
C ALA A 133 3.41 -21.77 18.43
N LYS A 134 4.20 -20.96 17.69
CA LYS A 134 5.60 -20.69 18.03
C LYS A 134 5.71 -19.94 19.37
N ALA A 135 4.90 -18.91 19.59
CA ALA A 135 4.90 -18.15 20.85
C ALA A 135 4.69 -19.07 22.06
N VAL A 136 3.71 -19.98 22.01
CA VAL A 136 3.47 -20.95 23.09
C VAL A 136 4.67 -21.87 23.29
N LYS A 137 5.29 -22.38 22.22
CA LYS A 137 6.48 -23.23 22.32
C LYS A 137 7.66 -22.50 23.00
N GLU A 138 7.90 -21.25 22.65
CA GLU A 138 8.96 -20.44 23.26
C GLU A 138 8.69 -20.19 24.75
N LEU A 139 7.44 -19.88 25.12
CA LEU A 139 7.06 -19.71 26.52
C LEU A 139 7.26 -21.01 27.32
N MET A 140 6.88 -22.16 26.76
CA MET A 140 7.11 -23.47 27.40
C MET A 140 8.60 -23.80 27.55
N ALA A 141 9.45 -23.29 26.67
CA ALA A 141 10.90 -23.41 26.75
C ALA A 141 11.54 -22.41 27.74
N GLY A 142 10.73 -21.58 28.42
CA GLY A 142 11.21 -20.58 29.38
C GLY A 142 11.73 -19.28 28.75
N ALA A 143 11.51 -19.08 27.45
CA ALA A 143 11.92 -17.85 26.77
C ALA A 143 11.06 -16.65 27.25
N SER A 144 11.68 -15.48 27.32
CA SER A 144 11.01 -14.21 27.66
C SER A 144 11.68 -13.05 26.92
N GLY A 145 10.97 -11.93 26.76
CA GLY A 145 11.50 -10.74 26.07
C GLY A 145 11.68 -10.90 24.55
N MET A 146 10.99 -11.89 23.95
CA MET A 146 11.08 -12.20 22.53
C MET A 146 9.81 -11.77 21.77
N MET A 147 9.97 -11.39 20.51
CA MET A 147 8.91 -11.26 19.53
C MET A 147 8.98 -12.38 18.49
N ILE A 148 7.82 -12.83 18.01
CA ILE A 148 7.73 -13.79 16.90
C ILE A 148 7.73 -13.01 15.58
N CYS A 149 8.54 -13.45 14.62
CA CYS A 149 8.69 -12.82 13.32
C CYS A 149 8.47 -13.83 12.19
N SER A 150 8.15 -13.33 11.01
CA SER A 150 8.18 -14.10 9.76
C SER A 150 9.23 -13.49 8.86
N GLU A 151 10.32 -14.20 8.60
CA GLU A 151 11.44 -13.76 7.78
C GLU A 151 11.77 -14.85 6.76
N SER A 152 11.93 -14.49 5.49
CA SER A 152 12.23 -15.46 4.41
C SER A 152 11.30 -16.68 4.41
N ASN A 153 10.00 -16.44 4.63
CA ASN A 153 8.94 -17.46 4.73
C ASN A 153 9.12 -18.47 5.89
N GLN A 154 9.93 -18.13 6.90
CA GLN A 154 10.13 -18.93 8.10
C GLN A 154 9.67 -18.16 9.35
N ILE A 155 9.06 -18.87 10.29
CA ILE A 155 8.69 -18.31 11.59
C ILE A 155 9.89 -18.39 12.53
N THR A 156 10.37 -17.24 12.94
CA THR A 156 11.55 -17.07 13.79
C THR A 156 11.22 -16.24 15.03
N THR A 157 12.22 -16.02 15.87
CA THR A 157 12.14 -15.24 17.11
C THR A 157 13.27 -14.22 17.14
N LYS A 158 12.97 -13.01 17.60
CA LYS A 158 13.96 -11.97 17.87
C LYS A 158 13.73 -11.39 19.25
N PHE A 159 14.74 -10.82 19.88
CA PHE A 159 14.50 -10.02 21.08
C PHE A 159 13.63 -8.80 20.72
N ILE A 160 12.78 -8.38 21.66
CA ILE A 160 11.80 -7.32 21.42
C ILE A 160 12.46 -5.99 21.05
N ASP A 161 13.68 -5.74 21.53
CA ASP A 161 14.45 -4.53 21.26
C ASP A 161 14.87 -4.37 19.79
N HIS A 162 14.95 -5.48 19.05
CA HIS A 162 15.12 -5.43 17.61
C HIS A 162 13.99 -4.64 16.91
N ALA A 163 12.80 -4.51 17.50
CA ALA A 163 11.70 -3.76 16.88
C ALA A 163 12.01 -2.26 16.72
N TRP A 164 12.90 -1.68 17.54
CA TRP A 164 13.29 -0.26 17.44
C TRP A 164 14.79 -0.05 17.20
N ASN A 165 15.64 -1.04 17.50
CA ASN A 165 17.06 -1.01 17.21
C ASN A 165 17.43 -1.65 15.86
N GLY A 166 16.51 -2.44 15.29
CA GLY A 166 16.75 -3.18 14.05
C GLY A 166 16.90 -2.25 12.85
N ILE A 167 17.85 -2.55 11.98
CA ILE A 167 17.97 -1.89 10.68
C ILE A 167 16.93 -2.53 9.74
N VAL A 168 16.01 -1.71 9.23
CA VAL A 168 15.07 -2.14 8.19
C VAL A 168 15.79 -2.15 6.85
N ASP A 169 15.87 -3.31 6.19
CA ASP A 169 16.40 -3.42 4.84
C ASP A 169 15.34 -3.03 3.81
N TYR A 170 15.54 -1.87 3.19
CA TYR A 170 14.66 -1.34 2.14
C TYR A 170 15.05 -1.77 0.73
N THR A 171 16.07 -2.64 0.55
CA THR A 171 16.57 -3.03 -0.77
C THR A 171 15.48 -3.58 -1.67
N GLN A 172 14.67 -4.52 -1.18
CA GLN A 172 13.59 -5.11 -1.97
C GLN A 172 12.49 -4.07 -2.26
N LYS A 173 12.08 -3.30 -1.23
CA LYS A 173 11.05 -2.27 -1.38
C LYS A 173 11.42 -1.21 -2.42
N ARG A 174 12.70 -0.83 -2.51
CA ARG A 174 13.20 0.08 -3.55
C ARG A 174 13.05 -0.50 -4.95
N LYS A 175 13.44 -1.76 -5.15
CA LYS A 175 13.25 -2.47 -6.44
C LYS A 175 11.78 -2.57 -6.82
N ASP A 176 10.91 -2.87 -5.86
CA ASP A 176 9.47 -2.96 -6.09
C ASP A 176 8.87 -1.59 -6.42
N THR A 177 9.38 -0.52 -5.79
CA THR A 177 9.00 0.87 -6.10
C THR A 177 9.39 1.25 -7.53
N GLU A 178 10.61 0.93 -7.95
CA GLU A 178 11.07 1.13 -9.33
C GLU A 178 10.22 0.35 -10.34
N LEU A 179 9.95 -0.93 -10.05
CA LEU A 179 9.08 -1.77 -10.87
C LEU A 179 7.67 -1.16 -10.99
N ALA A 180 7.10 -0.70 -9.88
CA ALA A 180 5.77 -0.09 -9.87
C ALA A 180 5.73 1.15 -10.77
N TYR A 181 6.73 2.03 -10.72
CA TYR A 181 6.81 3.20 -11.61
C TYR A 181 7.01 2.86 -13.10
N ILE A 182 7.64 1.73 -13.40
CA ILE A 182 7.75 1.25 -14.79
C ILE A 182 6.38 0.79 -15.29
N LEU A 183 5.60 0.11 -14.44
CA LEU A 183 4.29 -0.44 -14.79
C LEU A 183 3.17 0.61 -14.85
N THR A 184 3.36 1.79 -14.27
CA THR A 184 2.36 2.87 -14.28
C THR A 184 2.22 3.56 -15.64
N ARG A 185 3.20 3.39 -16.55
CA ARG A 185 3.26 4.06 -17.86
C ARG A 185 2.43 3.34 -18.93
#